data_AF-A0A539EP17-F1
#
_entry.id   AF-A0A539EP17-F1
#
_cell.length_a   1.000
_cell.length_b   1.000
_cell.length_c   1.000
_cell.angle_alpha   90.00
_cell.angle_beta   90.00
_cell.angle_gamma   90.00
#
_symmetry.space_group_name_H-M   'P 1'
#
loop_
_entity.id
_entity.type
_entity.pdbx_description
1 polymer ?
#
loop_
_entity_poly.entity_id
_entity_poly.type
_entity_poly.pdbx_seq_one_letter_code
_entity_poly.pdbx_strand_id
1 'polypeptide(L)'
;MKAKRELLRLLEGRDPELYALVRSRVLLFEDVAFLEARDWSMVMGTVSLEQWSAALHEGEERVRDGLRAQMLPKTWAILEQMIAGTRPTPAAVAKAQEQIAGAVLKLVAQGRIQNPALRRGQLSGPEAVEAQAA
;
A
#
# COMPACT_ATOMS: atom_id res chain seq x y z
N MET A 1 -3.25 -5.44 -10.79
CA MET A 1 -1.99 -4.81 -10.32
C MET A 1 -0.83 -4.94 -11.31
N LYS A 2 -0.63 -6.12 -11.90
CA LYS A 2 0.47 -6.38 -12.86
C LYS A 2 0.60 -5.32 -13.98
N ALA A 3 -0.50 -5.00 -14.67
CA ALA A 3 -0.50 -4.04 -15.77
C ALA A 3 -0.04 -2.62 -15.35
N LYS A 4 -0.45 -2.15 -14.16
CA LYS A 4 0.00 -0.85 -13.63
C LYS A 4 1.51 -0.84 -13.39
N ARG A 5 2.04 -1.91 -12.78
CA ARG A 5 3.49 -2.05 -12.53
C ARG A 5 4.28 -2.16 -13.83
N GLU A 6 3.76 -2.87 -14.81
CA GLU A 6 4.40 -3.04 -16.12
C GLU A 6 4.44 -1.73 -16.92
N LEU A 7 3.35 -0.97 -16.93
CA LEU A 7 3.32 0.38 -17.50
C LEU A 7 4.35 1.29 -16.83
N LEU A 8 4.42 1.29 -15.50
CA LEU A 8 5.38 2.10 -14.75
C LEU A 8 6.83 1.74 -15.08
N ARG A 9 7.17 0.45 -15.18
CA ARG A 9 8.52 0.00 -15.58
C ARG A 9 8.89 0.43 -17.00
N LEU A 10 7.93 0.41 -17.93
CA LEU A 10 8.16 0.89 -19.30
C LEU A 10 8.43 2.40 -19.34
N LEU A 11 7.75 3.16 -18.49
CA LEU A 11 7.97 4.61 -18.36
C LEU A 11 9.32 4.91 -17.72
N GLU A 12 9.70 4.22 -16.65
CA GLU A 12 10.95 4.44 -15.91
C GLU A 12 12.20 4.41 -16.82
N GLY A 13 12.25 3.49 -17.79
CA GLY A 13 13.36 3.39 -18.74
C GLY A 13 13.29 4.32 -19.96
N ARG A 14 12.12 4.92 -20.26
CA ARG A 14 11.91 5.74 -21.47
C ARG A 14 11.79 7.22 -21.19
N ASP A 15 11.04 7.56 -20.15
CA ASP A 15 10.71 8.92 -19.75
C ASP A 15 10.61 8.98 -18.21
N PRO A 16 11.74 9.20 -17.51
CA PRO A 16 11.77 9.25 -16.05
C PRO A 16 10.92 10.37 -15.45
N GLU A 17 10.76 11.49 -16.16
CA GLU A 17 9.94 12.62 -15.70
C GLU A 17 8.46 12.24 -15.74
N LEU A 18 8.00 11.65 -16.85
CA LEU A 18 6.65 11.12 -16.96
C LEU A 18 6.40 9.98 -15.98
N TYR A 19 7.39 9.11 -15.76
CA TYR A 19 7.31 8.08 -14.73
C TYR A 19 7.03 8.70 -13.35
N ALA A 20 7.81 9.70 -12.92
CA ALA A 20 7.61 10.37 -11.64
C ALA A 20 6.20 11.00 -11.55
N LEU A 21 5.77 11.67 -12.63
CA LEU A 21 4.46 12.31 -12.71
C LEU A 21 3.30 11.31 -12.61
N VAL A 22 3.41 10.16 -13.29
CA VAL A 22 2.39 9.11 -13.28
C VAL A 22 2.41 8.37 -11.94
N ARG A 23 3.61 8.01 -11.45
CA ARG A 23 3.78 7.28 -10.19
C ARG A 23 3.18 8.05 -9.02
N SER A 24 3.33 9.38 -8.96
CA SER A 24 2.73 10.23 -7.91
C SER A 24 1.20 10.16 -7.81
N ARG A 25 0.52 9.71 -8.88
CA ARG A 25 -0.96 9.63 -8.92
C ARG A 25 -1.48 8.19 -8.93
N VAL A 26 -0.68 7.23 -9.41
CA VAL A 26 -1.07 5.83 -9.46
C VAL A 26 -0.90 5.18 -8.09
N LEU A 27 -2.03 4.76 -7.51
CA LEU A 27 -2.07 3.99 -6.27
C LEU A 27 -1.72 2.52 -6.51
N LEU A 28 -0.69 2.07 -5.81
CA LEU A 28 -0.24 0.69 -5.69
C LEU A 28 -0.41 0.19 -4.25
N PHE A 29 -0.21 -1.11 -4.02
CA PHE A 29 -0.37 -1.71 -2.68
C PHE A 29 0.64 -1.16 -1.67
N GLU A 30 1.89 -0.96 -2.08
CA GLU A 30 2.93 -0.39 -1.23
C GLU A 30 2.61 1.02 -0.73
N ASP A 31 1.72 1.74 -1.42
CA ASP A 31 1.37 3.11 -1.03
C ASP A 31 0.52 3.14 0.24
N VAL A 32 -0.12 2.03 0.60
CA VAL A 32 -0.89 1.89 1.85
C VAL A 32 -0.04 2.26 3.08
N ALA A 33 1.28 2.06 3.02
CA ALA A 33 2.20 2.48 4.08
C ALA A 33 2.15 3.98 4.41
N PHE A 34 1.70 4.83 3.49
CA PHE A 34 1.56 6.28 3.68
C PHE A 34 0.19 6.71 4.22
N LEU A 35 -0.68 5.78 4.57
CA LEU A 35 -1.93 6.12 5.24
C LEU A 35 -1.65 6.70 6.64
N GLU A 36 -2.47 7.64 7.07
CA GLU A 36 -2.48 8.12 8.45
C GLU A 36 -3.20 7.11 9.35
N ALA A 37 -2.97 7.15 10.66
CA ALA A 37 -3.59 6.22 11.61
C ALA A 37 -5.13 6.14 11.47
N ARG A 38 -5.79 7.28 11.27
CA ARG A 38 -7.23 7.34 11.01
C ARG A 38 -7.60 6.59 9.72
N ASP A 39 -6.89 6.85 8.64
CA ASP A 39 -7.18 6.24 7.33
C ASP A 39 -6.90 4.74 7.35
N TRP A 40 -5.79 4.34 7.98
CA TRP A 40 -5.44 2.96 8.26
C TRP A 40 -6.57 2.21 8.98
N SER A 41 -7.11 2.78 10.06
CA SER A 41 -8.24 2.19 10.79
C SER A 41 -9.47 1.98 9.90
N MET A 42 -9.74 2.91 8.97
CA MET A 42 -10.85 2.77 8.03
C MET A 42 -10.60 1.66 7.00
N VAL A 43 -9.39 1.58 6.45
CA VAL A 43 -9.01 0.51 5.49
C VAL A 43 -9.06 -0.85 6.17
N MET A 44 -8.55 -0.96 7.40
CA MET A 44 -8.61 -2.15 8.25
C MET A 44 -10.04 -2.66 8.44
N GLY A 45 -11.01 -1.76 8.62
CA GLY A 45 -12.43 -2.14 8.73
C GLY A 45 -13.08 -2.63 7.42
N THR A 46 -12.39 -2.52 6.27
CA THR A 46 -12.94 -2.87 4.95
C THR A 46 -12.30 -4.11 4.31
N VAL A 47 -11.19 -4.59 4.87
CA VAL A 47 -10.38 -5.67 4.30
C VAL A 47 -10.24 -6.78 5.35
N SER A 48 -10.43 -8.03 4.94
CA SER A 48 -10.34 -9.17 5.87
C SER A 48 -8.89 -9.54 6.22
N LEU A 49 -8.70 -10.24 7.34
CA LEU A 49 -7.39 -10.76 7.75
C LEU A 49 -6.82 -11.74 6.72
N GLU A 50 -7.65 -12.53 6.04
CA GLU A 50 -7.23 -13.44 4.97
C GLU A 50 -6.67 -12.67 3.76
N GLN A 51 -7.31 -11.56 3.39
CA GLN A 51 -6.84 -10.70 2.31
C GLN A 51 -5.50 -10.04 2.67
N TRP A 52 -5.36 -9.55 3.90
CA TRP A 52 -4.09 -9.01 4.40
C TRP A 52 -2.99 -10.07 4.41
N SER A 53 -3.29 -11.26 4.95
CA SER A 53 -2.35 -12.38 4.98
C SER A 53 -1.83 -12.71 3.58
N ALA A 54 -2.75 -12.87 2.62
CA ALA A 54 -2.39 -13.18 1.24
C ALA A 54 -1.57 -12.06 0.57
N ALA A 55 -1.90 -10.79 0.83
CA ALA A 55 -1.21 -9.65 0.23
C ALA A 55 0.22 -9.42 0.78
N LEU A 56 0.45 -9.74 2.06
CA LEU A 56 1.70 -9.49 2.78
C LEU A 56 2.79 -10.54 2.54
N HIS A 57 2.49 -11.65 1.87
CA HIS A 57 3.49 -12.64 1.48
C HIS A 57 4.64 -12.05 0.65
N GLU A 58 4.32 -11.07 -0.22
CA GLU A 58 5.30 -10.28 -0.98
C GLU A 58 5.20 -8.79 -0.64
N GLY A 59 4.70 -8.45 0.55
CA GLY A 59 4.52 -7.07 0.99
C GLY A 59 5.83 -6.46 1.50
N GLU A 60 6.00 -5.15 1.30
CA GLU A 60 7.11 -4.40 1.90
C GLU A 60 6.97 -4.29 3.42
N GLU A 61 8.10 -4.29 4.14
CA GLU A 61 8.13 -4.22 5.61
C GLU A 61 7.38 -3.00 6.16
N ARG A 62 7.48 -1.85 5.49
CA ARG A 62 6.75 -0.64 5.89
C ARG A 62 5.22 -0.81 5.89
N VAL A 63 4.67 -1.64 5.00
CA VAL A 63 3.23 -1.94 4.98
C VAL A 63 2.90 -2.85 6.15
N ARG A 64 3.79 -3.80 6.45
CA ARG A 64 3.71 -4.71 7.60
C ARG A 64 3.70 -3.93 8.92
N ASP A 65 4.61 -2.98 9.07
CA ASP A 65 4.73 -2.11 10.25
C ASP A 65 3.50 -1.22 10.42
N GLY A 66 3.07 -0.57 9.33
CA GLY A 66 1.87 0.27 9.34
C GLY A 66 0.63 -0.52 9.77
N LEU A 67 0.48 -1.74 9.26
CA LEU A 67 -0.61 -2.64 9.63
C LEU A 67 -0.52 -3.11 11.09
N ARG A 68 0.68 -3.50 11.54
CA ARG A 68 0.94 -3.94 12.92
C ARG A 68 0.55 -2.87 13.93
N ALA A 69 0.84 -1.61 13.63
CA ALA A 69 0.49 -0.48 14.49
C ALA A 69 -1.03 -0.30 14.68
N GLN A 70 -1.86 -0.86 13.80
CA GLN A 70 -3.33 -0.79 13.88
C GLN A 70 -3.95 -2.00 14.59
N MET A 71 -3.15 -3.00 14.97
CA MET A 71 -3.63 -4.25 15.51
C MET A 71 -3.22 -4.41 16.97
N LEU A 72 -4.12 -5.01 17.75
CA LEU A 72 -3.73 -5.56 19.05
C LEU A 72 -2.69 -6.68 18.85
N PRO A 73 -1.76 -6.89 19.81
CA PRO A 73 -0.72 -7.92 19.69
C PRO A 73 -1.26 -9.31 19.37
N LYS A 74 -2.42 -9.66 19.95
CA LYS A 74 -3.10 -10.94 19.68
C LYS A 74 -3.55 -11.07 18.22
N THR A 75 -4.12 -10.01 17.65
CA THR A 75 -4.59 -10.00 16.26
C THR A 75 -3.41 -10.07 15.30
N TRP A 76 -2.33 -9.36 15.60
CA TRP A 76 -1.08 -9.44 14.85
C TRP A 76 -0.52 -10.87 14.80
N ALA A 77 -0.43 -11.52 15.96
CA ALA A 77 0.06 -12.89 16.05
C ALA A 77 -0.81 -13.88 15.23
N ILE A 78 -2.13 -13.68 15.19
CA ILE A 78 -3.03 -14.48 14.34
C ILE A 78 -2.68 -14.27 12.85
N LEU A 79 -2.51 -13.02 12.43
CA LEU A 79 -2.14 -12.71 11.05
C LEU A 79 -0.79 -13.34 10.67
N GLU A 80 0.21 -13.28 11.55
CA GLU A 80 1.52 -13.89 11.34
C GLU A 80 1.41 -15.41 11.14
N GLN A 81 0.59 -16.09 11.96
CA GLN A 81 0.32 -17.51 11.80
C GLN A 81 -0.37 -17.82 10.46
N MET A 82 -1.32 -16.98 10.03
CA MET A 82 -1.98 -17.15 8.73
C MET A 82 -1.00 -16.99 7.56
N ILE A 83 -0.07 -16.03 7.66
CA ILE A 83 0.99 -15.84 6.66
C ILE A 83 1.89 -17.08 6.64
N ALA A 84 2.39 -17.53 7.79
CA ALA A 84 3.29 -18.68 7.88
C ALA A 84 2.62 -20.01 7.45
N GLY A 85 1.33 -20.17 7.72
CA GLY A 85 0.56 -21.39 7.44
C GLY A 85 0.06 -21.51 6.01
N THR A 86 0.25 -20.50 5.16
CA THR A 86 -0.20 -20.52 3.76
C THR A 86 0.96 -20.26 2.81
N ARG A 87 0.83 -20.72 1.56
CA ARG A 87 1.76 -20.37 0.50
C ARG A 87 0.97 -20.01 -0.76
N PRO A 88 0.39 -18.80 -0.83
CA PRO A 88 -0.40 -18.38 -1.97
C PRO A 88 0.45 -18.35 -3.24
N THR A 89 -0.19 -18.58 -4.38
CA THR A 89 0.49 -18.39 -5.68
C THR A 89 0.74 -16.90 -5.91
N PRO A 90 1.75 -16.52 -6.72
CA PRO A 90 1.98 -15.11 -7.05
C PRO A 90 0.76 -14.40 -7.64
N ALA A 91 -0.07 -15.13 -8.38
CA ALA A 91 -1.34 -14.61 -8.90
C ALA A 91 -2.35 -14.30 -7.78
N ALA A 92 -2.42 -15.14 -6.74
CA ALA A 92 -3.27 -14.91 -5.59
C ALA A 92 -2.79 -13.72 -4.75
N VAL A 93 -1.47 -13.58 -4.55
CA VAL A 93 -0.86 -12.41 -3.88
C VAL A 93 -1.21 -11.13 -4.65
N ALA A 94 -0.98 -11.11 -5.97
CA ALA A 94 -1.28 -9.95 -6.81
C ALA A 94 -2.77 -9.59 -6.81
N LYS A 95 -3.66 -10.59 -6.76
CA LYS A 95 -5.11 -10.39 -6.64
C LYS A 95 -5.48 -9.78 -5.28
N ALA A 96 -4.91 -10.27 -4.19
CA ALA A 96 -5.15 -9.71 -2.86
C ALA A 96 -4.68 -8.25 -2.76
N GLN A 97 -3.46 -7.96 -3.24
CA GLN A 97 -2.93 -6.60 -3.32
C GLN A 97 -3.82 -5.66 -4.16
N GLU A 98 -4.37 -6.17 -5.27
CA GLU A 98 -5.31 -5.41 -6.10
C GLU A 98 -6.63 -5.13 -5.41
N GLN A 99 -7.19 -6.12 -4.70
CA GLN A 99 -8.42 -5.94 -3.93
C GLN A 99 -8.25 -4.89 -2.83
N ILE A 100 -7.13 -4.92 -2.11
CA ILE A 100 -6.82 -3.95 -1.05
C ILE A 100 -6.69 -2.55 -1.64
N ALA A 101 -5.89 -2.38 -2.69
CA ALA A 101 -5.77 -1.09 -3.35
C ALA A 101 -7.11 -0.60 -3.94
N GLY A 102 -7.96 -1.51 -4.42
CA GLY A 102 -9.32 -1.20 -4.86
C GLY A 102 -10.20 -0.71 -3.71
N ALA A 103 -10.12 -1.33 -2.52
CA ALA A 103 -10.83 -0.88 -1.33
C ALA A 103 -10.37 0.52 -0.88
N VAL A 104 -9.06 0.76 -0.89
CA VAL A 104 -8.47 2.08 -0.61
C VAL A 104 -8.97 3.13 -1.61
N LEU A 105 -8.90 2.83 -2.91
CA LEU A 105 -9.41 3.74 -3.95
C LEU A 105 -10.90 4.05 -3.79
N LYS A 106 -11.70 3.08 -3.36
CA LYS A 106 -13.13 3.30 -3.06
C LYS A 106 -13.31 4.27 -1.90
N LEU A 107 -12.54 4.14 -0.82
CA LEU A 107 -12.58 5.07 0.32
C LEU A 107 -12.11 6.48 -0.08
N VAL A 108 -11.09 6.58 -0.92
CA VAL A 108 -10.60 7.85 -1.50
C VAL A 108 -11.69 8.51 -2.34
N ALA A 109 -12.34 7.76 -3.24
CA ALA A 109 -13.41 8.28 -4.09
C ALA A 109 -14.63 8.78 -3.29
N GLN A 110 -14.85 8.20 -2.10
CA GLN A 110 -15.88 8.63 -1.16
C GLN A 110 -15.46 9.82 -0.28
N GLY A 111 -14.23 10.33 -0.42
CA GLY A 111 -13.69 11.40 0.43
C GLY A 111 -13.47 10.97 1.89
N ARG A 112 -13.45 9.67 2.18
CA ARG A 112 -13.34 9.15 3.56
C ARG A 112 -11.90 9.16 4.07
N ILE A 113 -10.96 8.92 3.16
CA ILE A 113 -9.52 8.93 3.39
C ILE A 113 -8.81 9.74 2.30
N GLN A 114 -7.59 10.22 2.58
CA GLN A 114 -6.75 10.86 1.56
C GLN A 114 -6.10 9.82 0.64
N ASN A 115 -5.76 10.21 -0.59
CA ASN A 115 -5.06 9.31 -1.52
C ASN A 115 -3.60 9.13 -1.07
N PRO A 116 -3.19 7.93 -0.62
CA PRO A 116 -1.85 7.72 -0.11
C PRO A 116 -0.76 7.86 -1.18
N ALA A 117 -1.07 7.69 -2.47
CA ALA A 117 -0.10 7.92 -3.54
C ALA A 117 0.28 9.40 -3.67
N LEU A 118 -0.69 10.31 -3.47
CA LEU A 118 -0.45 11.75 -3.45
C LEU A 118 0.38 12.14 -2.22
N ARG A 119 0.03 11.59 -1.05
CA ARG A 119 0.78 11.83 0.19
C ARG A 119 2.23 11.34 0.09
N ARG A 120 2.47 10.17 -0.53
CA ARG A 120 3.84 9.73 -0.84
C ARG A 120 4.59 10.79 -1.65
N GLY A 121 3.95 11.31 -2.69
CA GLY A 121 4.53 12.37 -3.52
C GLY A 121 4.94 13.61 -2.73
N GLN A 122 4.13 14.01 -1.74
CA GLN A 122 4.45 15.12 -0.83
C GLN A 122 5.63 14.79 0.10
N LEU A 123 5.64 13.58 0.67
CA LEU A 123 6.70 13.11 1.59
C LEU A 123 8.02 12.75 0.88
N SER A 124 8.00 12.61 -0.44
CA SER A 124 9.19 12.32 -1.27
C SER A 124 9.64 13.52 -2.11
N GLY A 125 8.94 14.66 -1.99
CA GLY A 125 9.27 15.91 -2.67
C GLY A 125 10.39 16.69 -1.95
N PRO A 126 10.92 17.76 -2.56
CA PRO A 126 12.03 18.55 -2.02
C PRO A 126 11.77 19.12 -0.61
N GLU A 127 10.52 19.38 -0.23
CA GLU A 127 10.15 19.85 1.12
C GLU A 127 10.44 18.83 2.23
N ALA A 128 10.47 17.53 1.94
CA ALA A 128 10.82 16.49 2.93
C ALA A 128 12.32 16.45 3.23
N VAL A 129 13.16 16.98 2.33
CA VAL A 129 14.62 17.07 2.51
C VAL A 129 14.97 18.25 3.44
N GLU A 130 14.23 19.35 3.38
CA GLU A 130 14.42 20.49 4.29
C GLU A 130 13.98 20.18 5.73
N ALA A 131 12.90 19.42 5.93
CA ALA A 131 12.43 19.05 7.27
C ALA A 131 13.31 18.04 8.02
N GLN A 132 14.25 17.37 7.34
CA GLN A 132 15.23 16.45 7.96
C GLN A 132 16.61 17.10 8.15
N ALA A 133 16.81 18.31 7.60
CA ALA A 133 18.04 19.08 7.72
C ALA A 133 17.97 20.22 8.75
N ALA A 134 16.82 20.36 9.44
CA ALA A 134 16.56 21.30 10.52
C ALA A 134 16.41 20.57 11.86
#